data_AF-K5EDE1-F1
#
_entry.id   AF-K5EDE1-F1
#
_cell.length_a   1.000
_cell.length_b   1.000
_cell.length_c   1.000
_cell.angle_alpha   90.00
_cell.angle_beta   90.00
_cell.angle_gamma   90.00
#
_symmetry.space_group_name_H-M   'P 1'
#
loop_
_entity.id
_entity.type
_entity.pdbx_description
1 polymer ?
#
loop_
_entity_poly.entity_id
_entity_poly.type
_entity_poly.pdbx_seq_one_letter_code
_entity_poly.pdbx_strand_id
1 'polypeptide(L)' 'MTDSFWTGGPGAYADGLREHYRPRLDELRKRRDDADNIEPAELDAEIERLEAEYKSKLDSIDDCLF' A
#
# COMPACT_ATOMS: atom_id res chain seq x y z
N MET A 1 17.99 12.95 -17.15
CA MET A 1 17.02 11.87 -16.88
C MET A 1 17.64 10.93 -15.88
N THR A 2 17.60 11.30 -14.60
CA THR A 2 17.82 10.39 -13.48
C THR A 2 16.53 10.45 -12.72
N ASP A 3 15.63 9.52 -13.05
CA ASP A 3 14.39 9.29 -12.33
C ASP A 3 14.77 9.13 -10.86
N SER A 4 14.31 10.07 -10.04
CA SER A 4 14.66 10.23 -8.64
C SER A 4 14.21 9.01 -7.84
N PHE A 5 15.04 7.97 -7.87
CA PHE A 5 14.88 6.75 -7.11
C PHE A 5 15.23 7.09 -5.66
N TRP A 6 14.23 7.55 -4.91
CA TRP A 6 14.17 7.50 -3.44
C TRP A 6 15.48 7.89 -2.73
N THR A 7 15.93 9.13 -2.91
CA THR A 7 17.14 9.70 -2.31
C THR A 7 17.02 9.99 -0.80
N GLY A 8 16.45 9.07 -0.01
CA GLY A 8 16.30 9.23 1.45
C GLY A 8 16.46 7.94 2.25
N GLY A 9 16.87 6.85 1.61
CA GLY A 9 17.07 5.57 2.27
C GLY A 9 15.77 4.87 2.68
N PRO A 10 15.88 3.81 3.50
CA PRO A 10 14.77 2.94 3.90
C PRO A 10 13.55 3.66 4.45
N GLY A 11 13.79 4.65 5.32
CA GLY A 11 12.74 5.43 5.96
C GLY A 11 11.94 6.26 4.96
N ALA A 12 12.63 6.97 4.06
CA ALA A 12 11.95 7.76 3.04
C ALA A 12 11.16 6.89 2.04
N TYR A 13 11.68 5.70 1.72
CA TYR A 13 10.97 4.74 0.88
C TYR A 13 9.74 4.14 1.59
N ALA A 14 9.85 3.79 2.88
CA ALA A 14 8.71 3.38 3.69
C ALA A 14 7.65 4.49 3.84
N ASP A 15 8.08 5.74 4.04
CA ASP A 15 7.18 6.88 4.15
C ASP A 15 6.42 7.15 2.85
N GLY A 16 7.10 7.14 1.69
CA GLY A 16 6.37 7.36 0.43
C GLY A 16 5.54 6.15 -0.01
N LEU A 17 5.90 4.92 0.37
CA LEU A 17 4.97 3.78 0.27
C LEU A 17 3.74 4.04 1.14
N ARG A 18 3.92 4.53 2.38
CA ARG A 18 2.80 4.85 3.25
C ARG A 18 1.91 5.93 2.65
N GLU A 19 2.48 6.99 2.09
CA GLU A 19 1.73 8.06 1.42
C GLU A 19 1.00 7.59 0.16
N HIS A 20 1.53 6.59 -0.55
CA HIS A 20 0.90 6.05 -1.75
C HIS A 20 -0.21 5.03 -1.45
N TYR A 21 0.03 4.10 -0.51
CA TYR A 21 -0.91 3.00 -0.23
C TYR A 21 -2.01 3.38 0.75
N ARG A 22 -1.74 4.26 1.72
CA ARG A 22 -2.71 4.67 2.74
C ARG A 22 -3.98 5.33 2.16
N PRO A 23 -3.93 6.33 1.26
CA PRO A 23 -5.14 6.93 0.71
C PRO A 23 -5.95 5.93 -0.12
N ARG A 24 -5.27 5.02 -0.83
CA ARG A 24 -5.91 4.00 -1.67
C ARG A 24 -6.62 2.92 -0.83
N LEU A 25 -6.00 2.49 0.27
CA LEU A 25 -6.63 1.61 1.26
C LEU A 25 -7.83 2.29 1.94
N ASP A 26 -7.70 3.57 2.27
CA ASP A 26 -8.78 4.34 2.90
C ASP A 26 -9.99 4.48 1.97
N GLU A 27 -9.75 4.75 0.69
CA GLU A 27 -10.79 4.81 -0.34
C GLU A 27 -11.49 3.46 -0.53
N LEU A 28 -10.73 2.36 -0.61
CA LEU A 28 -11.30 1.01 -0.74
C LEU A 28 -12.11 0.60 0.51
N ARG A 29 -11.61 0.92 1.71
CA ARG A 29 -12.34 0.66 2.97
C ARG A 29 -13.61 1.48 3.05
N LYS A 30 -13.56 2.76 2.63
CA LYS A 30 -14.74 3.62 2.57
C LYS A 30 -15.76 3.10 1.56
N ARG A 31 -15.30 2.67 0.37
CA ARG A 31 -16.16 2.01 -0.63
C ARG A 31 -16.77 0.72 -0.11
N ARG A 32 -16.05 -0.06 0.69
CA ARG A 32 -16.58 -1.27 1.34
C ARG A 32 -17.67 -0.94 2.37
N ASP A 33 -17.49 0.15 3.12
CA ASP A 33 -18.45 0.60 4.12
C ASP A 33 -19.72 1.22 3.49
N ASP A 34 -19.55 1.94 2.38
CA ASP A 34 -20.62 2.56 1.59
C ASP A 34 -21.35 1.55 0.67
N ALA A 35 -20.68 0.46 0.30
CA ALA A 35 -21.26 -0.64 -0.47
C ALA A 35 -22.23 -1.44 0.41
N ASP A 36 -23.51 -1.06 0.36
CA ASP A 36 -24.65 -1.62 1.09
C ASP A 36 -25.03 -3.07 0.65
N ASN A 37 -24.05 -3.99 0.54
CA ASN A 37 -24.14 -5.42 0.21
C ASN A 37 -23.87 -5.88 -1.24
N ILE A 38 -23.47 -5.00 -2.18
CA ILE A 38 -23.39 -5.45 -3.59
C ILE A 38 -22.16 -6.33 -3.84
N GLU A 39 -20.92 -5.93 -3.48
CA GLU A 39 -19.71 -6.78 -3.67
C GLU A 39 -18.63 -6.57 -2.57
N PRO A 40 -18.94 -6.75 -1.27
CA PRO A 40 -17.96 -6.55 -0.19
C PRO A 40 -16.76 -7.51 -0.30
N ALA A 41 -16.97 -8.72 -0.83
CA ALA A 41 -15.92 -9.73 -0.97
C ALA A 41 -14.82 -9.34 -1.97
N GLU A 42 -15.17 -8.67 -3.07
CA GLU A 42 -14.18 -8.23 -4.06
C GLU A 42 -13.36 -7.05 -3.54
N LEU A 43 -14.02 -6.13 -2.83
CA LEU A 43 -13.34 -5.01 -2.17
C LEU A 43 -12.43 -5.50 -1.04
N ASP A 44 -12.88 -6.46 -0.23
CA ASP A 44 -12.02 -7.08 0.80
C ASP A 44 -10.83 -7.82 0.16
N ALA A 45 -11.03 -8.55 -0.93
CA ALA A 45 -9.94 -9.22 -1.65
C ALA A 45 -8.97 -8.22 -2.32
N GLU A 46 -9.44 -7.04 -2.74
CA GLU A 46 -8.58 -5.98 -3.24
C GLU A 46 -7.80 -5.28 -2.11
N ILE A 47 -8.45 -5.04 -0.97
CA ILE A 47 -7.78 -4.53 0.25
C ILE A 47 -6.69 -5.51 0.70
N GLU A 48 -6.99 -6.81 0.80
CA GLU A 48 -6.02 -7.83 1.21
C GLU A 48 -4.82 -7.89 0.26
N ARG A 49 -5.07 -7.88 -1.06
CA ARG A 49 -3.98 -7.84 -2.06
C ARG A 49 -3.12 -6.60 -1.91
N LEU A 50 -3.73 -5.44 -1.72
CA LEU A 50 -3.01 -4.17 -1.60
C LEU A 50 -2.22 -4.09 -0.28
N GLU A 51 -2.76 -4.63 0.82
CA GLU A 51 -2.06 -4.76 2.10
C GLU A 51 -0.90 -5.74 2.03
N ALA A 52 -1.08 -6.89 1.36
CA ALA A 52 -0.01 -7.86 1.15
C ALA A 52 1.11 -7.28 0.28
N GLU A 53 0.77 -6.54 -0.78
CA GLU A 53 1.77 -5.86 -1.61
C GLU A 53 2.52 -4.77 -0.81
N TYR A 54 1.81 -3.95 -0.04
CA TYR A 54 2.44 -2.96 0.83
C TYR A 54 3.39 -3.60 1.84
N LYS A 55 2.95 -4.68 2.48
CA LYS A 55 3.78 -5.44 3.44
C LYS A 55 4.99 -6.06 2.76
N SER A 56 4.83 -6.70 1.60
CA SER A 56 5.94 -7.29 0.85
C SER A 56 6.96 -6.24 0.39
N LYS A 57 6.48 -5.06 -0.01
CA LYS A 57 7.36 -3.94 -0.36
C LYS A 57 8.11 -3.38 0.84
N LEU A 58 7.48 -3.34 2.02
CA LEU A 58 8.16 -2.97 3.27
C LEU A 58 9.20 -4.02 3.69
N ASP A 59 8.84 -5.30 3.62
CA ASP A 59 9.71 -6.43 3.98
C ASP A 59 10.95 -6.48 3.06
N SER A 60 10.77 -6.16 1.77
CA SER A 60 11.89 -6.02 0.82
C SER A 60 12.87 -4.89 1.18
N ILE A 61 12.44 -3.90 1.97
CA ILE A 61 13.33 -2.84 2.50
C ILE A 61 14.19 -3.41 3.62
N ASP A 62 13.56 -4.14 4.54
CA ASP A 62 14.25 -4.80 5.65
C ASP A 62 15.26 -5.82 5.12
N ASP A 63 14.87 -6.65 4.14
CA ASP A 63 15.77 -7.62 3.49
C ASP A 63 16.94 -6.95 2.73
N CYS A 64 16.77 -5.72 2.23
CA CYS A 64 17.85 -4.98 1.56
C CYS A 64 18.82 -4.28 2.53
N LEU A 65 18.53 -4.28 3.85
CA LEU A 65 19.35 -3.60 4.86
C LEU A 65 20.23 -4.53 5.69
N PHE A 66 20.10 -5.85 5.52
CA PHE A 66 20.90 -6.87 6.20
C PHE A 66 21.92 -7.53 5.26
#